data_AF-A0A1L4BTR8-F1
#
_entry.id   AF-A0A1L4BTR8-F1
#
_cell.length_a   1.000
_cell.length_b   1.000
_cell.length_c   1.000
_cell.angle_alpha   90.00
_cell.angle_beta   90.00
_cell.angle_gamma   90.00
#
_symmetry.space_group_name_H-M   'P 1'
#
loop_
_entity.id
_entity.type
_entity.pdbx_description
1 polymer ?
#
loop_
_entity_poly.entity_id
_entity_poly.type
_entity_poly.pdbx_seq_one_letter_code
_entity_poly.pdbx_strand_id
1 'polypeptide(L)'
;MEILVCRPEKDASDLVELFCSKGFTATGLPTIKISYKNISEEIYQYSTIIFTSKYAVQGLFKLYSPKLFIGKKIYAVGASTASFLKTFGLNAEYPHTKYNSQELLKLILQNDISKQDFAIVSGVGGNDLLVKELSKYTRCSKFEVYERVFEDVDYLCDRYLQSFSQKDPDVIAVTSLDVFKSLIRIFAKTSAPKDAIVTITSSKMLEFVNKQGFRNTLKLEKINNDYIFRKILEITEASRNVGNKKFSPAK
;
A
#
# COMPACT_ATOMS: atom_id res chain seq x y z
N MET A 1 18.70 -12.88 -7.40
CA MET A 1 18.16 -11.56 -7.08
C MET A 1 17.53 -11.69 -5.71
N GLU A 2 18.00 -10.91 -4.74
CA GLU A 2 17.52 -10.89 -3.36
C GLU A 2 16.46 -9.79 -3.20
N ILE A 3 15.28 -10.16 -2.73
CA ILE A 3 14.14 -9.24 -2.61
C ILE A 3 13.78 -9.07 -1.13
N LEU A 4 13.81 -7.83 -0.65
CA LEU A 4 13.31 -7.47 0.68
C LEU A 4 11.89 -6.93 0.59
N VAL A 5 10.93 -7.52 1.32
CA VAL A 5 9.52 -7.11 1.33
C VAL A 5 9.15 -6.51 2.69
N CYS A 6 8.88 -5.21 2.73
CA CYS A 6 8.71 -4.46 4.00
C CYS A 6 7.27 -4.16 4.42
N ARG A 7 6.29 -4.80 3.78
CA ARG A 7 4.85 -4.53 3.96
C ARG A 7 4.35 -5.06 5.31
N PRO A 8 3.14 -4.69 5.78
CA PRO A 8 2.57 -5.31 6.98
C PRO A 8 2.55 -6.85 6.88
N GLU A 9 2.66 -7.54 8.01
CA GLU A 9 2.93 -8.99 8.14
C GLU A 9 2.27 -9.87 7.06
N LYS A 10 0.93 -9.84 6.97
CA LYS A 10 0.19 -10.67 6.02
C LYS A 10 0.50 -10.29 4.57
N ASP A 11 0.59 -9.01 4.28
CA ASP A 11 0.90 -8.51 2.93
C ASP A 11 2.32 -8.83 2.48
N ALA A 12 3.26 -8.85 3.43
CA ALA A 12 4.63 -9.25 3.17
C ALA A 12 4.69 -10.77 2.92
N SER A 13 4.07 -11.56 3.79
CA SER A 13 4.03 -13.02 3.69
C SER A 13 3.44 -13.48 2.36
N ASP A 14 2.26 -12.97 1.98
CA ASP A 14 1.59 -13.32 0.71
C ASP A 14 2.45 -12.97 -0.52
N LEU A 15 3.24 -11.88 -0.46
CA LEU A 15 4.09 -11.47 -1.58
C LEU A 15 5.40 -12.26 -1.61
N VAL A 16 5.98 -12.58 -0.45
CA VAL A 16 7.15 -13.47 -0.33
C VAL A 16 6.81 -14.84 -0.87
N GLU A 17 5.68 -15.42 -0.47
CA GLU A 17 5.22 -16.72 -0.98
C GLU A 17 5.06 -16.70 -2.50
N LEU A 18 4.47 -15.63 -3.05
CA LEU A 18 4.34 -15.47 -4.50
C LEU A 18 5.72 -15.46 -5.20
N PHE A 19 6.71 -14.73 -4.69
CA PHE A 19 8.07 -14.73 -5.24
C PHE A 19 8.74 -16.11 -5.14
N CYS A 20 8.69 -16.73 -3.96
CA CYS A 20 9.30 -18.05 -3.72
C CYS A 20 8.68 -19.13 -4.60
N SER A 21 7.36 -19.11 -4.80
CA SER A 21 6.66 -20.04 -5.71
C SER A 21 7.09 -19.95 -7.17
N LYS A 22 7.79 -18.86 -7.54
CA LYS A 22 8.34 -18.60 -8.88
C LYS A 22 9.87 -18.69 -8.93
N GLY A 23 10.51 -19.23 -7.89
CA GLY A 23 11.95 -19.48 -7.84
C GLY A 23 12.81 -18.27 -7.50
N PHE A 24 12.23 -17.20 -6.94
CA PHE A 24 12.98 -16.05 -6.44
C PHE A 24 13.28 -16.18 -4.95
N THR A 25 14.41 -15.62 -4.50
CA THR A 25 14.70 -15.44 -3.07
C THR A 25 14.05 -14.15 -2.59
N ALA A 26 13.10 -14.26 -1.67
CA ALA A 26 12.43 -13.13 -1.05
C ALA A 26 12.37 -13.28 0.47
N THR A 27 12.64 -12.20 1.18
CA THR A 27 12.62 -12.14 2.64
C THR A 27 11.64 -11.07 3.10
N GLY A 28 10.72 -11.44 3.98
CA GLY A 28 9.82 -10.50 4.63
C GLY A 28 10.50 -9.79 5.80
N LEU A 29 10.40 -8.47 5.85
CA LEU A 29 10.74 -7.66 7.02
C LEU A 29 9.62 -6.64 7.28
N PRO A 30 8.49 -7.06 7.85
CA PRO A 30 7.37 -6.16 8.11
C PRO A 30 7.81 -5.00 8.99
N THR A 31 7.81 -3.76 8.47
CA THR A 31 8.34 -2.61 9.22
C THR A 31 7.27 -1.83 9.97
N ILE A 32 6.00 -2.18 9.75
CA ILE A 32 4.85 -1.56 10.42
C ILE A 32 3.82 -2.61 10.80
N LYS A 33 3.12 -2.39 11.93
CA LYS A 33 1.90 -3.09 12.33
C LYS A 33 0.67 -2.25 12.01
N ILE A 34 -0.44 -2.94 11.75
CA ILE A 34 -1.76 -2.32 11.68
C ILE A 34 -2.46 -2.55 13.02
N SER A 35 -2.65 -1.48 13.78
CA SER A 35 -3.42 -1.50 15.02
C SER A 35 -4.83 -0.98 14.74
N TYR A 36 -5.86 -1.76 15.06
CA TYR A 36 -7.25 -1.35 14.82
C TYR A 36 -7.79 -0.58 16.02
N LYS A 37 -8.63 0.42 15.74
CA LYS A 37 -9.19 1.33 16.75
C LYS A 37 -10.71 1.24 16.73
N ASN A 38 -11.30 1.38 17.92
CA ASN A 38 -12.73 1.55 18.06
C ASN A 38 -13.12 2.97 17.62
N ILE A 39 -14.34 3.11 17.10
CA ILE A 39 -14.99 4.40 16.86
C ILE A 39 -16.26 4.48 17.71
N SER A 40 -16.60 5.68 18.17
CA SER A 40 -17.75 5.93 19.05
C SER A 40 -19.07 6.12 18.30
N GLU A 41 -19.00 6.41 17.01
CA GLU A 41 -20.14 6.86 16.21
C GLU A 41 -20.80 5.74 15.41
N GLU A 42 -22.11 5.88 15.22
CA GLU A 42 -22.95 4.99 14.42
C GLU A 42 -22.79 5.24 12.92
N ILE A 43 -21.66 4.78 12.38
CA ILE A 43 -21.32 4.92 10.96
C ILE A 43 -22.38 4.31 10.00
N TYR A 44 -23.16 3.34 10.48
CA TYR A 44 -24.21 2.68 9.71
C TYR A 44 -25.41 3.60 9.43
N GLN A 45 -25.50 4.77 10.07
CA GLN A 45 -26.52 5.77 9.76
C GLN A 45 -26.27 6.45 8.41
N TYR A 46 -25.02 6.52 7.96
CA TYR A 46 -24.66 7.17 6.69
C TYR A 46 -25.15 6.34 5.49
N SER A 47 -25.67 7.01 4.48
CA SER A 47 -26.18 6.45 3.23
C SER A 47 -25.06 5.99 2.29
N THR A 48 -23.91 6.69 2.31
CA THR A 48 -22.77 6.40 1.45
C THR A 48 -21.49 6.18 2.26
N ILE A 49 -20.80 5.06 2.02
CA ILE A 49 -19.56 4.70 2.72
C ILE A 49 -18.38 4.68 1.75
N ILE A 50 -17.26 5.31 2.13
CA ILE A 50 -16.03 5.32 1.36
C ILE A 50 -14.94 4.58 2.12
N PHE A 51 -14.35 3.55 1.51
CA PHE A 51 -13.20 2.83 2.06
C PHE A 51 -11.90 3.22 1.37
N THR A 52 -10.95 3.71 2.15
CA THR A 52 -9.64 4.15 1.64
C THR A 52 -8.62 3.03 1.49
N SER A 53 -8.84 1.88 2.11
CA SER A 53 -7.92 0.72 2.08
C SER A 53 -8.60 -0.55 2.56
N LYS A 54 -8.03 -1.72 2.27
CA LYS A 54 -8.48 -2.99 2.88
C LYS A 54 -8.39 -3.00 4.41
N TYR A 55 -7.42 -2.29 4.99
CA TYR A 55 -7.30 -2.14 6.45
C TYR A 55 -8.46 -1.32 7.02
N ALA A 56 -8.97 -0.33 6.28
CA ALA A 56 -10.18 0.39 6.68
C ALA A 56 -11.41 -0.55 6.68
N VAL A 57 -11.54 -1.41 5.68
CA VAL A 57 -12.61 -2.42 5.61
C VAL A 57 -12.52 -3.37 6.81
N GLN A 58 -11.34 -3.94 7.07
CA GLN A 58 -11.12 -4.83 8.20
C GLN A 58 -11.38 -4.15 9.54
N GLY A 59 -10.91 -2.92 9.73
CA GLY A 59 -11.10 -2.18 10.97
C GLY A 59 -12.58 -1.92 11.24
N LEU A 60 -13.33 -1.52 10.22
CA LEU A 60 -14.77 -1.33 10.37
C LEU A 60 -15.50 -2.63 10.68
N PHE A 61 -15.19 -3.72 9.95
CA PHE A 61 -15.90 -5.00 10.10
C PHE A 61 -15.48 -5.81 11.32
N LYS A 62 -14.46 -5.35 12.05
CA LYS A 62 -14.22 -5.79 13.44
C LYS A 62 -15.24 -5.23 14.43
N LEU A 63 -15.85 -4.09 14.11
CA LEU A 63 -16.77 -3.37 14.99
C LEU A 63 -18.23 -3.59 14.58
N TYR A 64 -18.49 -3.68 13.28
CA TYR A 64 -19.84 -3.74 12.71
C TYR A 64 -20.00 -4.93 11.79
N SER A 65 -21.18 -5.57 11.82
CA SER A 65 -21.50 -6.62 10.85
C SER A 65 -21.54 -6.04 9.43
N PRO A 66 -20.89 -6.67 8.43
CA PRO A 66 -20.99 -6.25 7.02
C PRO A 66 -22.44 -6.16 6.52
N LYS A 67 -23.36 -6.94 7.11
CA LYS A 67 -24.79 -6.93 6.76
C LYS A 67 -25.46 -5.56 6.92
N LEU A 68 -24.96 -4.73 7.84
CA LEU A 68 -25.47 -3.36 8.07
C LEU A 68 -25.22 -2.43 6.87
N PHE A 69 -24.34 -2.82 5.95
CA PHE A 69 -23.95 -2.02 4.80
C PHE A 69 -24.54 -2.56 3.48
N ILE A 70 -25.31 -3.64 3.51
CA ILE A 70 -26.01 -4.15 2.33
C ILE A 70 -27.02 -3.10 1.83
N GLY A 71 -27.03 -2.85 0.52
CA GLY A 71 -27.91 -1.86 -0.12
C GLY A 71 -27.45 -0.41 -0.01
N LYS A 72 -26.39 -0.11 0.78
CA LYS A 72 -25.79 1.22 0.81
C LYS A 72 -24.93 1.46 -0.42
N LYS A 73 -24.74 2.74 -0.77
CA LYS A 73 -23.76 3.13 -1.78
C LYS A 73 -22.36 3.00 -1.18
N ILE A 74 -21.47 2.26 -1.84
CA ILE A 74 -20.10 2.06 -1.35
C ILE A 74 -19.11 2.47 -2.43
N TYR A 75 -18.09 3.21 -2.02
CA TYR A 75 -16.94 3.54 -2.83
C TYR A 75 -15.66 2.99 -2.22
N ALA A 76 -14.70 2.69 -3.09
CA ALA A 76 -13.36 2.28 -2.71
C ALA A 76 -12.32 3.10 -3.47
N VAL A 77 -11.21 3.46 -2.82
CA VAL A 77 -10.12 4.21 -3.48
C VAL A 77 -9.47 3.43 -4.63
N GLY A 78 -9.55 2.10 -4.63
CA GLY A 78 -8.98 1.29 -5.69
C GLY A 78 -9.50 -0.14 -5.74
N ALA A 79 -9.16 -0.81 -6.84
CA ALA A 79 -9.66 -2.14 -7.19
C ALA A 79 -9.36 -3.22 -6.14
N SER A 80 -8.22 -3.15 -5.45
CA SER A 80 -7.88 -4.13 -4.40
C SER A 80 -8.82 -4.03 -3.18
N THR A 81 -9.17 -2.81 -2.78
CA THR A 81 -10.13 -2.56 -1.69
C THR A 81 -11.54 -2.99 -2.12
N ALA A 82 -11.94 -2.70 -3.36
CA ALA A 82 -13.24 -3.13 -3.90
C ALA A 82 -13.35 -4.67 -3.99
N SER A 83 -12.30 -5.35 -4.46
CA SER A 83 -12.24 -6.81 -4.49
C SER A 83 -12.35 -7.41 -3.07
N PHE A 84 -11.69 -6.78 -2.09
CA PHE A 84 -11.79 -7.21 -0.70
C PHE A 84 -13.20 -6.98 -0.11
N LEU A 85 -13.90 -5.90 -0.45
CA LEU A 85 -15.29 -5.70 -0.06
C LEU A 85 -16.23 -6.76 -0.65
N LYS A 86 -15.94 -7.21 -1.89
CA LYS A 86 -16.71 -8.26 -2.56
C LYS A 86 -16.69 -9.59 -1.79
N THR A 87 -15.62 -9.90 -1.05
CA THR A 87 -15.58 -11.11 -0.20
C THR A 87 -16.56 -11.06 0.97
N PHE A 88 -17.11 -9.88 1.29
CA PHE A 88 -18.18 -9.67 2.26
C PHE A 88 -19.55 -9.48 1.61
N GLY A 89 -19.69 -9.72 0.30
CA GLY A 89 -20.92 -9.52 -0.45
C GLY A 89 -21.25 -8.05 -0.75
N LEU A 90 -20.29 -7.14 -0.60
CA LEU A 90 -20.48 -5.71 -0.80
C LEU A 90 -19.79 -5.26 -2.09
N ASN A 91 -20.55 -4.65 -3.00
CA ASN A 91 -20.01 -4.06 -4.22
C ASN A 91 -19.62 -2.60 -3.98
N ALA A 92 -18.45 -2.22 -4.45
CA ALA A 92 -17.95 -0.85 -4.33
C ALA A 92 -17.56 -0.30 -5.70
N GLU A 93 -17.92 0.96 -5.94
CA GLU A 93 -17.44 1.73 -7.10
C GLU A 93 -16.04 2.28 -6.83
N TYR A 94 -15.18 2.30 -7.84
CA TYR A 94 -13.81 2.77 -7.72
C TYR A 94 -13.33 3.36 -9.06
N PRO A 95 -12.38 4.30 -9.05
CA PRO A 95 -11.85 4.88 -10.29
C PRO A 95 -11.13 3.84 -11.13
N HIS A 96 -11.37 3.83 -12.44
CA HIS A 96 -10.73 2.89 -13.39
C HIS A 96 -9.39 3.40 -13.95
N THR A 97 -9.07 4.68 -13.76
CA THR A 97 -7.87 5.35 -14.29
C THR A 97 -6.69 5.27 -13.33
N LYS A 98 -6.76 5.96 -12.18
CA LYS A 98 -5.76 5.95 -11.11
C LYS A 98 -6.43 5.71 -9.77
N TYR A 99 -5.81 4.89 -8.93
CA TYR A 99 -6.35 4.53 -7.62
C TYR A 99 -5.93 5.53 -6.55
N ASN A 100 -6.56 6.70 -6.53
CA ASN A 100 -6.30 7.75 -5.54
C ASN A 100 -7.57 8.54 -5.19
N SER A 101 -7.49 9.33 -4.11
CA SER A 101 -8.60 10.14 -3.61
C SER A 101 -9.08 11.19 -4.63
N GLN A 102 -8.21 11.73 -5.47
CA GLN A 102 -8.56 12.73 -6.48
C GLN A 102 -9.46 12.14 -7.57
N GLU A 103 -9.09 10.99 -8.13
CA GLU A 103 -9.91 10.32 -9.15
C GLU A 103 -11.21 9.77 -8.56
N LEU A 104 -11.18 9.31 -7.31
CA LEU A 104 -12.42 8.90 -6.63
C LEU A 104 -13.36 10.09 -6.41
N LEU A 105 -12.84 11.27 -6.03
CA LEU A 105 -13.66 12.47 -5.89
C LEU A 105 -14.34 12.84 -7.21
N LYS A 106 -13.60 12.79 -8.32
CA LYS A 106 -14.17 13.03 -9.66
C LYS A 106 -15.31 12.06 -9.98
N LEU A 107 -15.11 10.78 -9.70
CA LEU A 107 -16.15 9.75 -9.89
C LEU A 107 -17.40 10.05 -9.05
N ILE A 108 -17.23 10.41 -7.78
CA ILE A 108 -18.35 10.72 -6.89
C ILE A 108 -19.13 11.94 -7.39
N LEU A 109 -18.43 13.01 -7.78
CA LEU A 109 -19.03 14.27 -8.24
C LEU A 109 -19.65 14.21 -9.64
N GLN A 110 -19.63 13.06 -10.32
CA GLN A 110 -20.42 12.84 -11.55
C GLN A 110 -21.92 12.71 -11.27
N ASN A 111 -22.30 12.47 -10.02
CA ASN A 111 -23.69 12.32 -9.59
C ASN A 111 -24.10 13.47 -8.67
N ASP A 112 -25.40 13.72 -8.56
CA ASP A 112 -25.93 14.60 -7.51
C ASP A 112 -25.78 13.91 -6.13
N ILE A 113 -25.06 14.58 -5.24
CA ILE A 113 -24.75 14.10 -3.89
C ILE A 113 -25.51 14.87 -2.79
N SER A 114 -26.37 15.82 -3.15
CA SER A 114 -27.06 16.71 -2.19
C SER A 114 -27.95 15.97 -1.19
N LYS A 115 -28.45 14.78 -1.56
CA LYS A 115 -29.32 13.93 -0.71
C LYS A 115 -28.58 12.77 -0.04
N GLN A 116 -27.26 12.70 -0.20
CA GLN A 116 -26.42 11.64 0.39
C GLN A 116 -25.64 12.21 1.56
N ASP A 117 -25.19 11.36 2.46
CA ASP A 117 -24.21 11.68 3.50
C ASP A 117 -23.10 10.63 3.50
N PHE A 118 -21.88 11.08 3.78
CA PHE A 118 -20.68 10.32 3.53
C PHE A 118 -19.93 9.96 4.82
N ALA A 119 -19.63 8.68 4.96
CA ALA A 119 -18.69 8.18 5.95
C ALA A 119 -17.39 7.73 5.27
N ILE A 120 -16.27 8.40 5.55
CA ILE A 120 -14.95 8.04 5.03
C ILE A 120 -14.23 7.19 6.06
N VAL A 121 -14.10 5.90 5.78
CA VAL A 121 -13.39 4.93 6.61
C VAL A 121 -11.92 4.90 6.21
N SER A 122 -11.05 5.23 7.16
CA SER A 122 -9.63 5.40 6.90
C SER A 122 -8.74 5.01 8.07
N GLY A 123 -7.43 5.11 7.85
CA GLY A 123 -6.46 5.05 8.94
C GLY A 123 -6.09 6.45 9.42
N VAL A 124 -5.62 6.54 10.66
CA VAL A 124 -5.13 7.77 11.28
C VAL A 124 -4.11 8.47 10.37
N GLY A 125 -4.28 9.78 10.17
CA GLY A 125 -3.40 10.58 9.32
C GLY A 125 -3.53 10.30 7.82
N GLY A 126 -4.60 9.61 7.40
CA GLY A 126 -4.96 9.45 5.99
C GLY A 126 -5.32 10.78 5.32
N ASN A 127 -5.30 10.80 3.98
CA ASN A 127 -5.59 12.00 3.16
C ASN A 127 -6.99 12.58 3.44
N ASP A 128 -7.05 13.86 3.81
CA ASP A 128 -8.30 14.59 4.12
C ASP A 128 -8.99 15.21 2.91
N LEU A 129 -8.47 15.03 1.69
CA LEU A 129 -9.07 15.59 0.47
C LEU A 129 -10.56 15.27 0.35
N LEU A 130 -10.95 14.01 0.53
CA LEU A 130 -12.34 13.59 0.35
C LEU A 130 -13.27 14.22 1.37
N VAL A 131 -12.88 14.25 2.65
CA VAL A 131 -13.72 14.89 3.69
C VAL A 131 -13.81 16.39 3.45
N LYS A 132 -12.69 17.05 3.10
CA LYS A 132 -12.67 18.48 2.82
C LYS A 132 -13.53 18.87 1.64
N GLU A 133 -13.49 18.11 0.55
CA GLU A 133 -14.20 18.46 -0.69
C GLU A 133 -15.68 18.06 -0.65
N LEU A 134 -16.02 16.89 -0.11
CA LEU A 134 -17.42 16.44 -0.03
C LEU A 134 -18.22 17.22 1.02
N SER A 135 -17.58 17.64 2.13
CA SER A 135 -18.23 18.46 3.16
C SER A 135 -18.72 19.83 2.67
N LYS A 136 -18.30 20.28 1.48
CA LYS A 136 -18.80 21.51 0.86
C LYS A 136 -20.23 21.37 0.32
N TYR A 137 -20.67 20.13 0.08
CA TYR A 137 -21.94 19.84 -0.58
C TYR A 137 -22.92 19.09 0.31
N THR A 138 -22.43 18.33 1.28
CA THR A 138 -23.26 17.53 2.18
C THR A 138 -22.53 17.14 3.48
N ARG A 139 -23.24 16.53 4.44
CA ARG A 139 -22.65 15.92 5.63
C ARG A 139 -21.63 14.86 5.21
N CYS A 140 -20.38 15.07 5.59
CA CYS A 140 -19.31 14.11 5.41
C CYS A 140 -18.45 14.03 6.66
N SER A 141 -18.16 12.82 7.13
CA SER A 141 -17.38 12.58 8.34
C SER A 141 -16.32 11.51 8.10
N LYS A 142 -15.17 11.64 8.75
CA LYS A 142 -14.05 10.70 8.65
C LYS A 142 -14.02 9.83 9.91
N PHE A 143 -13.91 8.52 9.72
CA PHE A 143 -13.82 7.51 10.76
C PHE A 143 -12.46 6.81 10.66
N GLU A 144 -11.61 7.02 11.66
CA GLU A 144 -10.25 6.47 11.69
C GLU A 144 -10.23 5.15 12.49
N VAL A 145 -10.36 4.03 11.78
CA VAL A 145 -10.56 2.69 12.36
C VAL A 145 -9.27 1.89 12.54
N TYR A 146 -8.14 2.45 12.13
CA TYR A 146 -6.83 1.84 12.34
C TYR A 146 -5.71 2.88 12.34
N GLU A 147 -4.55 2.52 12.86
CA GLU A 147 -3.31 3.27 12.73
C GLU A 147 -2.15 2.37 12.32
N ARG A 148 -1.13 3.00 11.74
CA ARG A 148 0.13 2.31 11.39
C ARG A 148 1.12 2.56 12.50
N VAL A 149 1.52 1.50 13.19
CA VAL A 149 2.49 1.55 14.27
C VAL A 149 3.83 1.09 13.70
N PHE A 150 4.88 1.87 13.87
CA PHE A 150 6.21 1.45 13.43
C PHE A 150 6.71 0.34 14.36
N GLU A 151 7.36 -0.65 13.78
CA GLU A 151 8.10 -1.63 14.57
C GLU A 151 9.26 -0.98 15.31
N ASP A 152 9.68 -1.66 16.37
CA ASP A 152 10.87 -1.30 17.11
C ASP A 152 12.10 -1.32 16.20
N VAL A 153 12.96 -0.29 16.33
CA VAL A 153 14.08 -0.10 15.42
C VAL A 153 15.20 -1.10 15.65
N ASP A 154 15.44 -1.53 16.89
CA ASP A 154 16.46 -2.52 17.22
C ASP A 154 16.03 -3.89 16.72
N TYR A 155 14.78 -4.28 16.98
CA TYR A 155 14.19 -5.50 16.42
C TYR A 155 14.30 -5.56 14.89
N LEU A 156 13.96 -4.48 14.17
CA LEU A 156 14.11 -4.45 12.71
C LEU A 156 15.56 -4.54 12.25
N CYS A 157 16.48 -3.87 12.94
CA CYS A 157 17.90 -3.87 12.59
C CYS A 157 18.49 -5.27 12.73
N ASP A 158 18.21 -5.96 13.84
CA ASP A 158 18.69 -7.33 14.07
C ASP A 158 18.19 -8.30 13.00
N ARG A 159 16.89 -8.21 12.66
CA ARG A 159 16.27 -9.06 11.62
C ARG A 159 16.82 -8.76 10.22
N TYR A 160 17.09 -7.48 9.91
CA TYR A 160 17.73 -7.10 8.66
C TYR A 160 19.15 -7.68 8.56
N LEU A 161 19.97 -7.49 9.59
CA LEU A 161 21.35 -7.99 9.64
C LEU A 161 21.40 -9.52 9.58
N GLN A 162 20.47 -10.22 10.26
CA GLN A 162 20.36 -11.67 10.18
C GLN A 162 20.11 -12.14 8.74
N SER A 163 19.29 -11.41 7.99
CA SER A 163 18.85 -11.80 6.65
C SER A 163 19.83 -11.38 5.54
N PHE A 164 20.53 -10.26 5.72
CA PHE A 164 21.35 -9.61 4.68
C PHE A 164 22.80 -9.38 5.11
N SER A 165 23.33 -10.18 6.05
CA SER A 165 24.72 -10.08 6.51
C SER A 165 25.76 -10.33 5.41
N GLN A 166 25.46 -11.22 4.47
CA GLN A 166 26.39 -11.65 3.42
C GLN A 166 26.19 -10.89 2.11
N LYS A 167 24.96 -10.45 1.86
CA LYS A 167 24.58 -9.81 0.60
C LYS A 167 23.39 -8.88 0.84
N ASP A 168 23.52 -7.66 0.34
CA ASP A 168 22.44 -6.67 0.35
C ASP A 168 21.27 -7.07 -0.58
N PRO A 169 20.04 -6.60 -0.29
CA PRO A 169 18.92 -6.80 -1.20
C PRO A 169 19.14 -6.07 -2.53
N ASP A 170 18.84 -6.75 -3.64
CA ASP A 170 18.83 -6.16 -4.97
C ASP A 170 17.59 -5.26 -5.16
N VAL A 171 16.47 -5.62 -4.50
CA VAL A 171 15.18 -4.91 -4.56
C VAL A 171 14.59 -4.76 -3.16
N ILE A 172 14.06 -3.56 -2.86
CA ILE A 172 13.32 -3.25 -1.64
C ILE A 172 11.88 -2.89 -2.00
N ALA A 173 10.97 -3.82 -1.74
CA ALA A 173 9.55 -3.69 -1.99
C ALA A 173 8.82 -3.02 -0.81
N VAL A 174 8.61 -1.71 -0.95
CA VAL A 174 7.85 -0.84 -0.03
C VAL A 174 6.63 -0.26 -0.76
N THR A 175 5.47 -0.23 -0.08
CA THR A 175 4.19 0.18 -0.72
C THR A 175 3.64 1.51 -0.22
N SER A 176 4.32 2.17 0.70
CA SER A 176 3.95 3.50 1.20
C SER A 176 5.14 4.25 1.76
N LEU A 177 4.99 5.57 1.90
CA LEU A 177 5.98 6.42 2.54
C LEU A 177 6.20 6.02 4.02
N ASP A 178 5.15 5.63 4.74
CA ASP A 178 5.24 5.19 6.15
C ASP A 178 6.08 3.91 6.29
N VAL A 179 5.89 2.94 5.38
CA VAL A 179 6.70 1.73 5.34
C VAL A 179 8.18 2.08 5.14
N PHE A 180 8.49 2.93 4.15
CA PHE A 180 9.88 3.33 3.90
C PHE A 180 10.48 4.18 5.05
N LYS A 181 9.69 5.06 5.66
CA LYS A 181 10.10 5.82 6.85
C LYS A 181 10.41 4.93 8.05
N SER A 182 9.67 3.83 8.22
CA SER A 182 9.99 2.87 9.26
C SER A 182 11.30 2.14 8.95
N LEU A 183 11.45 1.66 7.70
CA LEU A 183 12.66 0.98 7.24
C LEU A 183 13.92 1.85 7.40
N ILE A 184 13.93 3.09 6.90
CA ILE A 184 15.15 3.93 6.84
C ILE A 184 15.78 4.20 8.21
N ARG A 185 15.00 4.07 9.30
CA ARG A 185 15.50 4.22 10.69
C ARG A 185 16.59 3.20 11.01
N ILE A 186 16.54 1.99 10.45
CA ILE A 186 17.55 0.96 10.72
C ILE A 186 18.92 1.36 10.16
N PHE A 187 18.95 2.13 9.07
CA PHE A 187 20.19 2.53 8.39
C PHE A 187 20.90 3.71 9.06
N ALA A 188 20.41 4.16 10.23
CA ALA A 188 21.20 4.96 11.16
C ALA A 188 22.16 4.07 12.00
N LYS A 189 21.87 2.77 12.09
CA LYS A 189 22.61 1.78 12.88
C LYS A 189 23.42 0.81 12.02
N THR A 190 23.12 0.71 10.72
CA THR A 190 23.82 -0.15 9.76
C THR A 190 23.91 0.52 8.38
N SER A 191 24.73 -0.03 7.48
CA SER A 191 24.88 0.44 6.11
C SER A 191 23.58 0.28 5.31
N ALA A 192 23.23 1.32 4.54
CA ALA A 192 22.10 1.28 3.63
C ALA A 192 22.50 0.68 2.27
N PRO A 193 21.68 -0.23 1.68
CA PRO A 193 21.92 -0.80 0.36
C PRO A 193 21.53 0.21 -0.73
N LYS A 194 22.35 1.25 -0.95
CA LYS A 194 22.00 2.39 -1.83
C LYS A 194 21.79 2.01 -3.29
N ASP A 195 22.38 0.91 -3.72
CA ASP A 195 22.24 0.38 -5.08
C ASP A 195 20.92 -0.38 -5.30
N ALA A 196 20.21 -0.75 -4.21
CA ALA A 196 18.95 -1.46 -4.30
C ALA A 196 17.87 -0.65 -5.02
N ILE A 197 17.04 -1.34 -5.81
CA ILE A 197 15.86 -0.73 -6.42
C ILE A 197 14.76 -0.62 -5.37
N VAL A 198 14.35 0.61 -5.03
CA VAL A 198 13.27 0.86 -4.08
C VAL A 198 11.96 1.09 -4.82
N THR A 199 10.92 0.30 -4.52
CA THR A 199 9.60 0.55 -5.12
C THR A 199 8.97 1.82 -4.55
N ILE A 200 8.28 2.60 -5.37
CA ILE A 200 7.62 3.86 -4.96
C ILE A 200 6.20 3.94 -5.51
N THR A 201 5.31 4.63 -4.80
CA THR A 201 3.89 4.75 -5.20
C THR A 201 3.47 6.17 -5.56
N SER A 202 4.33 7.17 -5.33
CA SER A 202 4.01 8.58 -5.60
C SER A 202 5.27 9.44 -5.78
N SER A 203 5.11 10.62 -6.39
CA SER A 203 6.19 11.61 -6.53
C SER A 203 6.68 12.12 -5.17
N LYS A 204 5.77 12.28 -4.19
CA LYS A 204 6.14 12.64 -2.81
C LYS A 204 7.06 11.59 -2.19
N MET A 205 6.78 10.31 -2.44
CA MET A 205 7.62 9.22 -1.97
C MET A 205 8.97 9.19 -2.69
N LEU A 206 8.99 9.38 -4.02
CA LEU A 206 10.23 9.50 -4.80
C LEU A 206 11.16 10.58 -4.24
N GLU A 207 10.63 11.78 -4.01
CA GLU A 207 11.42 12.89 -3.47
C GLU A 207 12.03 12.52 -2.11
N PHE A 208 11.24 11.93 -1.22
CA PHE A 208 11.73 11.49 0.09
C PHE A 208 12.82 10.41 -0.03
N VAL A 209 12.58 9.36 -0.81
CA VAL A 209 13.52 8.25 -1.04
C VAL A 209 14.85 8.76 -1.62
N ASN A 210 14.80 9.67 -2.59
CA ASN A 210 15.97 10.31 -3.18
C ASN A 210 16.76 11.16 -2.18
N LYS A 211 16.07 11.89 -1.28
CA LYS A 211 16.73 12.64 -0.19
C LYS A 211 17.45 11.72 0.80
N GLN A 212 17.02 10.48 0.93
CA GLN A 212 17.71 9.46 1.72
C GLN A 212 18.87 8.78 0.96
N GLY A 213 19.18 9.20 -0.26
CA GLY A 213 20.32 8.70 -1.05
C GLY A 213 20.04 7.46 -1.90
N PHE A 214 18.82 6.92 -1.91
CA PHE A 214 18.44 5.84 -2.82
C PHE A 214 18.06 6.44 -4.17
N ARG A 215 18.79 6.09 -5.24
CA ARG A 215 18.59 6.67 -6.58
C ARG A 215 17.85 5.74 -7.54
N ASN A 216 17.94 4.44 -7.31
CA ASN A 216 17.29 3.43 -8.12
C ASN A 216 15.86 3.21 -7.61
N THR A 217 14.86 3.60 -8.40
CA THR A 217 13.45 3.48 -7.99
C THR A 217 12.58 2.83 -9.05
N LEU A 218 11.58 2.07 -8.62
CA LEU A 218 10.56 1.45 -9.47
C LEU A 218 9.18 1.99 -9.09
N LYS A 219 8.53 2.69 -10.01
CA LYS A 219 7.18 3.19 -9.78
C LYS A 219 6.14 2.08 -9.89
N LEU A 220 5.24 2.04 -8.91
CA LEU A 220 4.11 1.13 -8.84
C LEU A 220 2.80 1.92 -8.96
N GLU A 221 2.06 1.65 -10.03
CA GLU A 221 0.71 2.18 -10.26
C GLU A 221 -0.35 1.42 -9.46
N LYS A 222 -0.06 0.18 -9.09
CA LYS A 222 -0.92 -0.69 -8.29
C LYS A 222 -0.08 -1.41 -7.23
N ILE A 223 -0.73 -1.75 -6.12
CA ILE A 223 -0.07 -2.35 -4.94
C ILE A 223 -0.58 -3.75 -4.60
N ASN A 224 -1.24 -4.43 -5.55
CA ASN A 224 -1.57 -5.85 -5.40
C ASN A 224 -0.35 -6.72 -5.75
N ASN A 225 -0.30 -7.94 -5.19
CA ASN A 225 0.87 -8.79 -5.26
C ASN A 225 1.23 -9.15 -6.71
N ASP A 226 0.25 -9.52 -7.54
CA ASP A 226 0.50 -9.87 -8.96
C ASP A 226 1.11 -8.73 -9.76
N TYR A 227 0.73 -7.49 -9.48
CA TYR A 227 1.30 -6.32 -10.14
C TYR A 227 2.72 -6.05 -9.69
N ILE A 228 2.96 -6.07 -8.37
CA ILE A 228 4.29 -5.86 -7.78
C ILE A 228 5.26 -6.93 -8.30
N PHE A 229 4.84 -8.19 -8.28
CA PHE A 229 5.60 -9.32 -8.79
C PHE A 229 6.00 -9.11 -10.27
N ARG A 230 5.03 -8.84 -11.14
CA ARG A 230 5.30 -8.62 -12.58
C ARG A 230 6.23 -7.43 -12.82
N LYS A 231 6.04 -6.32 -12.11
CA LYS A 231 6.90 -5.15 -12.24
C LYS A 231 8.35 -5.40 -11.82
N ILE A 232 8.57 -6.18 -10.77
CA ILE A 232 9.91 -6.57 -10.35
C ILE A 232 10.52 -7.59 -11.33
N LEU A 233 9.71 -8.49 -11.89
CA LEU A 233 10.16 -9.46 -12.90
C LEU A 233 10.63 -8.78 -14.19
N GLU A 234 9.89 -7.79 -14.71
CA GLU A 234 10.24 -7.01 -15.92
C GLU A 234 11.67 -6.44 -15.85
N ILE A 235 12.09 -5.98 -14.67
CA ILE A 235 13.44 -5.45 -14.46
C ILE A 235 14.49 -6.56 -14.48
N THR A 236 14.17 -7.70 -13.88
CA THR A 236 15.08 -8.86 -13.83
C THR A 236 15.44 -9.34 -15.23
N GLU A 237 14.45 -9.41 -16.12
CA GLU A 237 14.62 -9.83 -17.51
C GLU A 237 15.37 -8.79 -18.35
N ALA A 238 15.09 -7.49 -18.13
CA ALA A 238 15.82 -6.40 -18.77
C ALA A 238 17.32 -6.42 -18.40
N SER A 239 17.66 -6.67 -17.13
CA SER A 239 19.05 -6.79 -16.68
C SER A 239 19.77 -8.01 -17.29
N ARG A 240 19.07 -9.14 -17.48
CA ARG A 240 19.64 -10.35 -18.14
C ARG A 240 19.90 -10.12 -19.63
N ASN A 241 19.00 -9.43 -20.33
CA ASN A 241 19.15 -9.17 -21.78
C ASN A 241 20.28 -8.18 -22.12
N VAL A 242 20.64 -7.28 -21.20
CA VAL A 242 21.80 -6.38 -21.37
C VAL A 242 23.13 -7.14 -21.17
N GLY A 243 23.16 -8.14 -20.28
CA GLY A 243 24.34 -9.00 -20.07
C GLY A 243 24.67 -9.89 -21.28
N ASN A 244 23.66 -10.45 -21.94
CA ASN A 244 23.85 -11.34 -23.10
C ASN A 244 24.31 -10.65 -24.39
N LYS A 245 24.24 -9.31 -24.48
CA LYS A 245 24.76 -8.55 -25.63
C LYS A 245 26.26 -8.28 -25.58
N LYS A 246 26.97 -8.61 -24.49
CA LYS A 246 28.41 -8.35 -24.34
C LYS A 246 29.34 -9.49 -24.79
N PHE A 247 28.82 -10.60 -25.33
CA PHE A 247 29.64 -11.68 -25.88
C PHE A 247 29.19 -12.08 -27.29
N SER A 248 29.58 -11.27 -28.27
CA SER A 248 29.79 -11.75 -29.64
C SER A 248 31.20 -11.32 -30.04
N PRO A 249 32.20 -12.22 -30.07
CA PRO A 249 33.49 -11.87 -30.64
C PRO A 249 33.28 -11.69 -32.14
N ALA A 250 33.65 -10.51 -32.66
CA ALA A 250 33.73 -10.29 -34.09
C ALA A 250 34.70 -11.33 -34.69
N LYS A 251 34.22 -12.08 -35.68
CA LYS A 251 35.07 -12.85 -36.60
C LYS A 251 35.75 -11.91 -37.57
#